data_AF-A0A966Y735-F1
#
_entry.id   AF-A0A966Y735-F1
#
_cell.length_a   1.000
_cell.length_b   1.000
_cell.length_c   1.000
_cell.angle_alpha   90.00
_cell.angle_beta   90.00
_cell.angle_gamma   90.00
#
_symmetry.space_group_name_H-M   'P 1'
#
loop_
_entity.id
_entity.type
_entity.pdbx_description
1 polymer ?
#
loop_
_entity_poly.entity_id
_entity_poly.type
_entity_poly.pdbx_seq_one_letter_code
_entity_poly.pdbx_strand_id
1 'polypeptide(L)'
;LWNEDFLERHLAAHLNETYAVGFTACNARLIDGQGALIAGCVYWFGKDRARVDRDQAFAPIDPARVPKVDSARGASWQSQTPYRLYTKRAVHWVWVSTSSMMFRRSLIDLVFPDDDEAFRLHMDFYIVVMAQMVAGSLLIDEALYSYRLHGRNGAADNPVLGGRLHLSSRNWGDTHARMLDRMLAAMIRDRERFTLALGDRQYRRMVLRMRAARMGPVLGTVLIAQSWLT
;
A
#
# COMPACT_ATOMS: atom_id res chain seq x y z
N LEU A 1 4.11 -17.76 -2.77
CA LEU A 1 3.21 -18.66 -3.55
C LEU A 1 1.83 -18.03 -3.55
N TRP A 2 1.19 -17.88 -4.70
CA TRP A 2 -0.16 -17.31 -4.81
C TRP A 2 -1.20 -18.42 -4.80
N ASN A 3 -2.36 -18.14 -4.21
CA ASN A 3 -3.54 -18.98 -4.40
C ASN A 3 -4.03 -18.86 -5.85
N GLU A 4 -4.79 -19.87 -6.31
CA GLU A 4 -5.37 -19.87 -7.66
C GLU A 4 -6.30 -18.67 -7.91
N ASP A 5 -7.02 -18.25 -6.88
CA ASP A 5 -7.96 -17.13 -6.94
C ASP A 5 -7.30 -15.75 -6.78
N PHE A 6 -5.98 -15.66 -6.56
CA PHE A 6 -5.29 -14.39 -6.29
C PHE A 6 -5.66 -13.28 -7.28
N LEU A 7 -5.56 -13.54 -8.60
CA LEU A 7 -5.86 -12.54 -9.61
C LEU A 7 -7.36 -12.17 -9.66
N GLU A 8 -8.25 -13.17 -9.56
CA GLU A 8 -9.70 -12.95 -9.52
C GLU A 8 -10.08 -12.01 -8.37
N ARG A 9 -9.57 -12.27 -7.16
CA ARG A 9 -9.88 -11.48 -5.96
C ARG A 9 -9.37 -10.04 -6.06
N HIS A 10 -8.17 -9.85 -6.60
CA HIS A 10 -7.61 -8.52 -6.80
C HIS A 10 -8.34 -7.74 -7.91
N LEU A 11 -8.77 -8.41 -8.98
CA LEU A 11 -9.56 -7.82 -10.05
C LEU A 11 -10.97 -7.43 -9.57
N ALA A 12 -11.64 -8.32 -8.84
CA ALA A 12 -12.90 -8.05 -8.14
C ALA A 12 -12.81 -6.78 -7.29
N ALA A 13 -11.78 -6.69 -6.45
CA ALA A 13 -11.50 -5.52 -5.63
C ALA A 13 -11.32 -4.23 -6.45
N HIS A 14 -10.66 -4.28 -7.60
CA HIS A 14 -10.50 -3.13 -8.50
C HIS A 14 -11.79 -2.69 -9.17
N LEU A 15 -12.73 -3.62 -9.36
CA LEU A 15 -14.03 -3.43 -9.99
C LEU A 15 -15.16 -3.15 -8.98
N ASN A 16 -14.83 -2.90 -7.70
CA ASN A 16 -15.82 -2.52 -6.71
C ASN A 16 -16.58 -1.25 -7.13
N GLU A 17 -17.86 -1.19 -6.76
CA GLU A 17 -18.74 -0.08 -7.15
C GLU A 17 -18.67 1.12 -6.21
N THR A 18 -17.82 1.09 -5.18
CA THR A 18 -17.80 2.12 -4.13
C THR A 18 -16.71 3.17 -4.38
N TYR A 19 -15.47 2.74 -4.62
CA TYR A 19 -14.32 3.61 -4.80
C TYR A 19 -13.30 2.99 -5.77
N ALA A 20 -12.93 3.73 -6.80
CA ALA A 20 -11.78 3.38 -7.63
C ALA A 20 -10.49 3.57 -6.81
N VAL A 21 -9.68 2.51 -6.73
CA VAL A 21 -8.39 2.51 -6.05
C VAL A 21 -7.24 2.33 -7.03
N GLY A 22 -6.07 2.83 -6.64
CA GLY A 22 -4.85 2.72 -7.44
C GLY A 22 -4.28 1.31 -7.47
N PHE A 23 -4.35 0.64 -6.32
CA PHE A 23 -3.88 -0.71 -6.15
C PHE A 23 -4.68 -1.43 -5.06
N THR A 24 -4.60 -2.74 -5.07
CA THR A 24 -5.21 -3.61 -4.08
C THR A 24 -4.11 -4.42 -3.41
N ALA A 25 -4.27 -4.76 -2.13
CA ALA A 25 -3.31 -5.56 -1.38
C ALA A 25 -4.06 -6.63 -0.57
N CYS A 26 -3.55 -7.86 -0.55
CA CYS A 26 -4.06 -8.93 0.29
C CYS A 26 -3.13 -9.21 1.47
N ASN A 27 -3.65 -9.94 2.47
CA ASN A 27 -2.84 -10.48 3.55
C ASN A 27 -1.97 -11.65 3.03
N ALA A 28 -1.07 -12.15 3.87
CA ALA A 28 -0.22 -13.27 3.54
C ALA A 28 -0.12 -14.28 4.68
N ARG A 29 0.02 -15.56 4.31
CA ARG A 29 0.55 -16.60 5.19
C ARG A 29 2.07 -16.47 5.23
N LEU A 30 2.70 -16.81 6.35
CA LEU A 30 4.15 -16.93 6.45
C LEU A 30 4.52 -18.40 6.34
N ILE A 31 5.45 -18.73 5.45
CA ILE A 31 5.98 -20.08 5.25
C ILE A 31 7.50 -20.08 5.37
N ASP A 32 8.11 -21.21 5.74
CA ASP A 32 9.57 -21.35 5.75
C ASP A 32 10.14 -21.64 4.35
N GLY A 33 11.46 -21.87 4.29
CA GLY A 33 12.16 -22.20 3.05
C GLY A 33 11.65 -23.48 2.36
N GLN A 34 11.11 -24.41 3.14
CA GLN A 34 10.60 -25.71 2.73
C GLN A 34 9.08 -25.67 2.43
N GLY A 35 8.42 -24.56 2.72
CA GLY A 35 6.99 -24.35 2.50
C GLY A 35 6.10 -24.73 3.68
N ALA A 36 6.66 -25.07 4.84
CA ALA A 36 5.87 -25.32 6.04
C ALA A 36 5.26 -24.01 6.55
N LEU A 37 4.01 -24.08 7.02
CA LEU A 37 3.29 -22.92 7.55
C LEU A 37 3.89 -22.48 8.89
N ILE A 38 4.34 -21.23 8.94
CA ILE A 38 4.83 -20.57 10.16
C ILE A 38 3.69 -19.77 10.83
N ALA A 39 2.91 -19.01 10.04
CA ALA A 39 1.79 -18.23 10.56
C ALA A 39 0.69 -18.04 9.50
N GLY A 40 -0.56 -17.99 9.97
CA GLY A 40 -1.73 -17.82 9.09
C GLY A 40 -1.96 -16.40 8.57
N CYS A 41 -1.26 -15.41 9.11
CA CYS A 41 -1.40 -14.02 8.72
C CYS A 41 -0.14 -13.19 9.03
N VAL A 42 -0.07 -12.00 8.42
CA VAL A 42 0.89 -10.96 8.80
C VAL A 42 0.19 -9.99 9.74
N TYR A 43 0.64 -9.93 11.00
CA TYR A 43 -0.13 -9.31 12.08
C TYR A 43 -0.38 -7.81 11.89
N TRP A 44 0.45 -7.09 11.12
CA TRP A 44 0.31 -5.64 10.90
C TRP A 44 -0.53 -5.29 9.66
N PHE A 45 -0.94 -6.28 8.86
CA PHE A 45 -1.73 -6.03 7.65
C PHE A 45 -3.05 -5.34 8.00
N GLY A 46 -3.27 -4.15 7.43
CA GLY A 46 -4.47 -3.36 7.67
C GLY A 46 -4.73 -3.05 9.15
N LYS A 47 -3.67 -2.90 9.96
CA LYS A 47 -3.81 -2.49 11.36
C LYS A 47 -3.24 -1.11 11.59
N ASP A 48 -3.93 -0.35 12.43
CA ASP A 48 -3.50 0.97 12.89
C ASP A 48 -2.20 0.84 13.69
N ARG A 49 -1.12 1.43 13.16
CA ARG A 49 0.23 1.32 13.72
C ARG A 49 0.53 2.47 14.68
N ALA A 50 -0.08 3.64 14.50
CA ALA A 50 0.06 4.78 15.40
C ALA A 50 -1.21 5.05 16.20
N ARG A 51 -1.07 5.67 17.38
CA ARG A 51 -2.21 6.07 18.24
C ARG A 51 -3.16 7.04 17.54
N VAL A 52 -2.64 7.81 16.58
CA VAL A 52 -3.41 8.74 15.71
C VAL A 52 -4.23 8.03 14.62
N ASP A 53 -4.06 6.72 14.44
CA ASP A 53 -4.70 5.96 13.36
C ASP A 53 -5.95 5.19 13.82
N ARG A 54 -6.13 4.98 15.14
CA ARG A 54 -7.16 4.09 15.68
C ARG A 54 -8.54 4.41 15.11
N ASP A 55 -9.07 3.45 14.35
CA ASP A 55 -10.44 3.38 13.84
C ASP A 55 -10.83 4.45 12.79
N GLN A 56 -9.87 5.21 12.26
CA GLN A 56 -10.15 6.29 11.29
C GLN A 56 -9.53 6.07 9.89
N ALA A 57 -8.51 5.21 9.79
CA ALA A 57 -7.78 5.03 8.53
C ALA A 57 -8.47 4.07 7.55
N PHE A 58 -9.34 3.19 8.05
CA PHE A 58 -9.98 2.14 7.27
C PHE A 58 -11.49 2.30 7.28
N ALA A 59 -12.10 2.33 6.09
CA ALA A 59 -13.55 2.27 5.93
C ALA A 59 -13.96 0.90 5.38
N PRO A 60 -14.96 0.21 5.96
CA PRO A 60 -15.45 -1.04 5.38
C PRO A 60 -16.07 -0.77 4.01
N ILE A 61 -15.90 -1.71 3.08
CA ILE A 61 -16.64 -1.75 1.82
C ILE A 61 -17.68 -2.86 1.93
N ASP A 62 -18.91 -2.54 1.54
CA ASP A 62 -19.99 -3.50 1.45
C ASP A 62 -19.60 -4.61 0.46
N PRO A 63 -19.48 -5.87 0.90
CA PRO A 63 -19.10 -6.98 0.03
C PRO A 63 -20.07 -7.19 -1.12
N ALA A 64 -21.35 -6.80 -1.00
CA ALA A 64 -22.32 -6.89 -2.08
C ALA A 64 -22.00 -5.95 -3.26
N ARG A 65 -21.16 -4.92 -3.04
CA ARG A 65 -20.69 -3.97 -4.05
C ARG A 65 -19.36 -4.37 -4.69
N VAL A 66 -18.88 -5.58 -4.39
CA VAL A 66 -17.68 -6.15 -4.98
C VAL A 66 -18.08 -7.36 -5.84
N PRO A 67 -17.77 -7.38 -7.14
CA PRO A 67 -18.17 -8.48 -7.99
C PRO A 67 -17.34 -9.73 -7.72
N LYS A 68 -17.95 -10.91 -7.81
CA LYS A 68 -17.26 -12.15 -8.11
C LYS A 68 -16.88 -12.17 -9.58
N VAL A 69 -15.63 -12.49 -9.89
CA VAL A 69 -15.12 -12.47 -11.27
C VAL A 69 -14.76 -13.88 -11.70
N ASP A 70 -15.65 -14.52 -12.45
CA ASP A 70 -15.40 -15.84 -13.02
C ASP A 70 -14.86 -15.68 -14.44
N SER A 71 -13.75 -16.33 -14.76
CA SER A 71 -13.14 -16.24 -16.09
C SER A 71 -14.04 -16.72 -17.24
N ALA A 72 -14.96 -17.66 -16.99
CA ALA A 72 -15.89 -18.20 -17.96
C ALA A 72 -17.27 -17.49 -17.95
N ARG A 73 -17.69 -16.97 -16.79
CA ARG A 73 -19.05 -16.40 -16.60
C ARG A 73 -19.10 -14.89 -16.48
N GLY A 74 -17.95 -14.22 -16.41
CA GLY A 74 -17.86 -12.76 -16.22
C GLY A 74 -18.07 -12.34 -14.76
N ALA A 75 -18.49 -11.09 -14.57
CA ALA A 75 -18.68 -10.49 -13.25
C ALA A 75 -20.13 -10.66 -12.74
N SER A 76 -20.28 -10.99 -11.46
CA SER A 76 -21.60 -11.07 -10.78
C SER A 76 -21.51 -10.52 -9.36
N TRP A 77 -22.55 -9.84 -8.87
CA TRP A 77 -22.54 -9.22 -7.54
C TRP A 77 -23.28 -10.10 -6.54
N GLN A 78 -22.56 -10.53 -5.51
CA GLN A 78 -23.05 -11.36 -4.41
C GLN A 78 -22.27 -10.98 -3.16
N SER A 79 -22.79 -11.31 -1.97
CA SER A 79 -22.04 -11.08 -0.73
C SER A 79 -20.73 -11.89 -0.75
N GLN A 80 -19.60 -11.18 -0.61
CA GLN A 80 -18.26 -11.75 -0.59
C GLN A 80 -17.55 -11.50 0.76
N THR A 81 -16.23 -11.67 0.79
CA THR A 81 -15.35 -11.36 1.91
C THR A 81 -15.37 -9.87 2.26
N PRO A 82 -15.14 -9.49 3.53
CA PRO A 82 -14.89 -8.10 3.88
C PRO A 82 -13.69 -7.51 3.15
N TYR A 83 -13.90 -6.32 2.59
CA TYR A 83 -12.86 -5.45 2.02
C TYR A 83 -12.76 -4.17 2.86
N ARG A 84 -11.56 -3.58 2.93
CA ARG A 84 -11.30 -2.34 3.68
C ARG A 84 -10.64 -1.29 2.82
N LEU A 85 -11.23 -0.10 2.72
CA LEU A 85 -10.70 1.05 1.99
C LEU A 85 -9.65 1.79 2.80
N TYR A 86 -8.49 1.91 2.16
CA TYR A 86 -7.31 2.69 2.49
C TYR A 86 -7.46 4.21 2.46
N THR A 87 -8.17 4.87 3.38
CA THR A 87 -8.53 6.29 3.19
C THR A 87 -7.38 7.27 3.46
N LYS A 88 -6.41 6.88 4.30
CA LYS A 88 -5.37 7.81 4.75
C LYS A 88 -4.30 8.02 3.68
N ARG A 89 -4.12 9.27 3.26
CA ARG A 89 -3.01 9.71 2.39
C ARG A 89 -1.80 10.10 3.24
N ALA A 90 -1.26 9.13 3.96
CA ALA A 90 -0.09 9.32 4.81
C ALA A 90 0.94 8.21 4.59
N VAL A 91 2.19 8.55 4.88
CA VAL A 91 3.35 7.70 4.66
C VAL A 91 3.48 6.71 5.80
N HIS A 92 2.78 5.58 5.72
CA HIS A 92 2.92 4.49 6.69
C HIS A 92 2.69 3.15 6.01
N TRP A 93 3.46 2.15 6.45
CA TRP A 93 3.41 0.82 5.86
C TRP A 93 2.40 -0.06 6.59
N VAL A 94 1.25 -0.26 5.96
CA VAL A 94 0.15 -1.12 6.45
C VAL A 94 -0.03 -2.41 5.64
N TRP A 95 0.81 -2.62 4.64
CA TRP A 95 0.75 -3.76 3.72
C TRP A 95 1.77 -4.85 4.08
N VAL A 96 1.78 -5.96 3.35
CA VAL A 96 2.75 -7.06 3.56
C VAL A 96 4.00 -6.87 2.71
N SER A 97 3.94 -7.29 1.46
CA SER A 97 5.03 -7.28 0.47
C SER A 97 4.43 -6.95 -0.88
N THR A 98 5.21 -6.41 -1.82
CA THR A 98 4.70 -6.09 -3.17
C THR A 98 4.08 -7.29 -3.89
N SER A 99 4.54 -8.51 -3.58
CA SER A 99 3.96 -9.75 -4.11
C SER A 99 2.51 -10.00 -3.67
N SER A 100 1.99 -9.26 -2.68
CA SER A 100 0.60 -9.33 -2.25
C SER A 100 -0.28 -8.26 -2.89
N MET A 101 0.20 -7.58 -3.95
CA MET A 101 -0.44 -6.40 -4.50
C MET A 101 -0.73 -6.50 -6.00
N MET A 102 -1.76 -5.78 -6.46
CA MET A 102 -2.07 -5.59 -7.87
C MET A 102 -2.31 -4.10 -8.15
N PHE A 103 -1.55 -3.54 -9.08
CA PHE A 103 -1.60 -2.12 -9.44
C PHE A 103 -2.33 -1.89 -10.76
N ARG A 104 -3.01 -0.76 -10.89
CA ARG A 104 -3.41 -0.23 -12.20
C ARG A 104 -2.16 0.19 -12.97
N ARG A 105 -2.07 -0.20 -14.24
CA ARG A 105 -0.93 0.16 -15.11
C ARG A 105 -0.72 1.67 -15.19
N SER A 106 -1.80 2.43 -15.44
CA SER A 106 -1.73 3.90 -15.52
C SER A 106 -1.21 4.58 -14.26
N LEU A 107 -1.37 3.96 -13.08
CA LEU A 107 -0.79 4.47 -11.85
C LEU A 107 0.72 4.20 -11.79
N ILE A 108 1.15 2.99 -12.14
CA ILE A 108 2.58 2.66 -12.23
C ILE A 108 3.27 3.56 -13.23
N ASP A 109 2.68 3.73 -14.42
CA ASP A 109 3.19 4.62 -15.46
C ASP A 109 3.23 6.10 -15.02
N LEU A 110 2.56 6.48 -13.92
CA LEU A 110 2.66 7.82 -13.34
C LEU A 110 3.73 7.92 -12.25
N VAL A 111 3.87 6.89 -11.41
CA VAL A 111 4.69 6.98 -10.19
C VAL A 111 6.03 6.26 -10.27
N PHE A 112 6.24 5.39 -11.25
CA PHE A 112 7.49 4.63 -11.36
C PHE A 112 8.65 5.60 -11.64
N PRO A 113 9.78 5.48 -10.90
CA PRO A 113 10.91 6.37 -11.09
C PRO A 113 11.63 6.07 -12.41
N ASP A 114 12.11 7.10 -13.11
CA ASP A 114 12.86 6.92 -14.36
C ASP A 114 14.25 6.27 -14.14
N ASP A 115 14.82 6.43 -12.94
CA ASP A 115 16.06 5.79 -12.49
C ASP A 115 15.77 4.94 -11.24
N ASP A 116 15.82 3.62 -11.40
CA ASP A 116 15.58 2.63 -10.35
C ASP A 116 16.85 2.12 -9.65
N GLU A 117 18.05 2.46 -10.14
CA GLU A 117 19.33 2.08 -9.53
C GLU A 117 19.49 2.68 -8.13
N ALA A 118 18.92 3.87 -7.91
CA ALA A 118 18.86 4.48 -6.59
C ALA A 118 18.03 3.66 -5.58
N PHE A 119 17.21 2.70 -6.03
CA PHE A 119 16.24 1.94 -5.26
C PHE A 119 16.51 0.42 -5.22
N ARG A 120 17.78 0.00 -5.42
CA ARG A 120 18.22 -1.41 -5.24
C ARG A 120 17.66 -2.08 -3.99
N LEU A 121 17.41 -1.31 -2.93
CA LEU A 121 16.56 -1.67 -1.81
C LEU A 121 15.43 -0.63 -1.68
N HIS A 122 14.25 -1.07 -1.25
CA HIS A 122 13.09 -0.22 -0.94
C HIS A 122 12.32 0.39 -2.12
N MET A 123 12.51 -0.13 -3.34
CA MET A 123 11.66 0.24 -4.47
C MET A 123 10.16 -0.03 -4.20
N ASP A 124 9.87 -1.10 -3.47
CA ASP A 124 8.52 -1.40 -2.99
C ASP A 124 7.95 -0.28 -2.10
N PHE A 125 8.74 0.20 -1.14
CA PHE A 125 8.35 1.32 -0.31
C PHE A 125 8.05 2.57 -1.14
N TYR A 126 8.91 2.88 -2.11
CA TYR A 126 8.73 4.03 -2.99
C TYR A 126 7.41 3.96 -3.79
N ILE A 127 7.23 2.88 -4.55
CA ILE A 127 6.09 2.74 -5.45
C ILE A 127 4.78 2.71 -4.66
N VAL A 128 4.72 1.94 -3.57
CA VAL A 128 3.49 1.73 -2.81
C VAL A 128 3.06 3.01 -2.08
N VAL A 129 4.01 3.74 -1.49
CA VAL A 129 3.70 5.01 -0.84
C VAL A 129 3.24 6.05 -1.88
N MET A 130 3.95 6.19 -3.00
CA MET A 130 3.54 7.09 -4.08
C MET A 130 2.14 6.72 -4.60
N ALA A 131 1.89 5.43 -4.85
CA ALA A 131 0.60 4.92 -5.28
C ALA A 131 -0.52 5.21 -4.27
N GLN A 132 -0.26 5.00 -2.97
CA GLN A 132 -1.22 5.30 -1.91
C GLN A 132 -1.52 6.80 -1.86
N MET A 133 -0.52 7.64 -2.07
CA MET A 133 -0.67 9.09 -2.07
C MET A 133 -1.46 9.60 -3.27
N VAL A 134 -1.28 8.99 -4.45
CA VAL A 134 -1.97 9.35 -5.70
C VAL A 134 -3.40 8.84 -5.75
N ALA A 135 -3.62 7.55 -5.50
CA ALA A 135 -4.88 6.88 -5.79
C ALA A 135 -5.45 6.04 -4.63
N GLY A 136 -4.71 5.87 -3.54
CA GLY A 136 -5.15 5.05 -2.41
C GLY A 136 -5.16 3.55 -2.73
N SER A 137 -5.57 2.75 -1.74
CA SER A 137 -5.56 1.28 -1.86
C SER A 137 -6.80 0.63 -1.26
N LEU A 138 -7.17 -0.55 -1.76
CA LEU A 138 -8.13 -1.44 -1.08
C LEU A 138 -7.39 -2.64 -0.47
N LEU A 139 -7.73 -2.99 0.76
CA LEU A 139 -7.21 -4.15 1.46
C LEU A 139 -8.20 -5.32 1.41
N ILE A 140 -7.68 -6.49 1.08
CA ILE A 140 -8.36 -7.78 1.08
C ILE A 140 -7.85 -8.56 2.30
N ASP A 141 -8.71 -8.84 3.27
CA ASP A 141 -8.27 -9.43 4.55
C ASP A 141 -7.78 -10.87 4.45
N GLU A 142 -8.20 -11.56 3.39
CA GLU A 142 -7.77 -12.93 3.10
C GLU A 142 -6.28 -13.03 2.79
N ALA A 143 -5.70 -14.14 3.24
CA ALA A 143 -4.36 -14.52 2.86
C ALA A 143 -4.38 -15.23 1.50
N LEU A 144 -4.24 -14.46 0.42
CA LEU A 144 -4.21 -14.97 -0.96
C LEU A 144 -2.79 -15.32 -1.45
N TYR A 145 -1.81 -15.15 -0.57
CA TYR A 145 -0.40 -15.32 -0.86
C TYR A 145 0.32 -15.92 0.35
N SER A 146 1.39 -16.67 0.10
CA SER A 146 2.31 -17.19 1.10
C SER A 146 3.70 -16.59 0.92
N TYR A 147 4.15 -15.82 1.91
CA TYR A 147 5.45 -15.17 1.99
C TYR A 147 6.49 -16.10 2.60
N ARG A 148 7.58 -16.34 1.87
CA ARG A 148 8.66 -17.24 2.29
C ARG A 148 9.68 -16.50 3.15
N LEU A 149 9.83 -16.93 4.39
CA LEU A 149 10.88 -16.52 5.32
C LEU A 149 12.02 -17.53 5.24
N HIS A 150 13.07 -17.20 4.48
CA HIS A 150 14.25 -18.04 4.32
C HIS A 150 15.51 -17.45 4.97
N GLY A 151 15.35 -16.53 5.93
CA GLY A 151 16.44 -15.95 6.75
C GLY A 151 17.50 -15.13 6.00
N ARG A 152 17.34 -14.93 4.68
CA ARG A 152 18.25 -14.13 3.84
C ARG A 152 17.57 -12.91 3.21
N ASN A 153 16.33 -12.62 3.58
CA ASN A 153 15.64 -11.45 3.08
C ASN A 153 16.23 -10.20 3.71
N GLY A 154 16.59 -9.21 2.88
CA GLY A 154 17.14 -7.95 3.37
C GLY A 154 16.24 -7.22 4.36
N ALA A 155 14.93 -7.46 4.32
CA ALA A 155 13.92 -6.83 5.17
C ALA A 155 13.22 -7.76 6.18
N ALA A 156 13.58 -9.05 6.24
CA ALA A 156 12.98 -10.00 7.16
C ALA A 156 13.95 -11.14 7.54
N ASP A 157 14.54 -11.05 8.73
CA ASP A 157 15.55 -11.96 9.28
C ASP A 157 15.21 -12.50 10.68
N ASN A 158 14.18 -11.97 11.36
CA ASN A 158 13.72 -12.48 12.65
C ASN A 158 12.79 -13.70 12.49
N PRO A 159 12.83 -14.64 13.44
CA PRO A 159 11.83 -15.70 13.54
C PRO A 159 10.45 -15.12 13.89
N VAL A 160 9.39 -15.82 13.48
CA VAL A 160 8.01 -15.46 13.86
C VAL A 160 7.74 -15.99 15.27
N LEU A 161 7.91 -15.15 16.28
CA LEU A 161 7.63 -15.49 17.68
C LEU A 161 6.19 -15.18 18.11
N GLY A 162 5.41 -14.55 17.22
CA GLY A 162 4.06 -14.05 17.51
C GLY A 162 4.05 -12.61 18.04
N GLY A 163 2.85 -12.12 18.38
CA GLY A 163 2.66 -10.75 18.88
C GLY A 163 2.87 -9.66 17.83
N ARG A 164 3.40 -8.50 18.26
CA ARG A 164 3.66 -7.33 17.41
C ARG A 164 5.14 -7.14 17.05
N LEU A 165 5.91 -8.22 17.03
CA LEU A 165 7.35 -8.18 16.79
C LEU A 165 7.67 -8.01 15.30
N HIS A 166 8.52 -7.03 14.99
CA HIS A 166 8.97 -6.80 13.63
C HIS A 166 9.76 -8.01 13.10
N LEU A 167 9.51 -8.38 11.84
CA LEU A 167 10.28 -9.45 11.17
C LEU A 167 11.72 -9.05 10.80
N SER A 168 12.12 -7.79 11.05
CA SER A 168 13.46 -7.28 10.79
C SER A 168 14.16 -6.92 12.10
N SER A 169 15.38 -7.42 12.28
CA SER A 169 16.32 -7.02 13.33
C SER A 169 17.04 -5.71 13.02
N ARG A 170 17.06 -5.31 11.74
CA ARG A 170 17.81 -4.15 11.25
C ARG A 170 17.30 -2.81 11.77
N ASN A 171 18.24 -1.93 12.09
CA ASN A 171 17.98 -0.51 12.29
C ASN A 171 17.99 0.19 10.92
N TRP A 172 16.83 0.69 10.51
CA TRP A 172 16.64 1.32 9.20
C TRP A 172 16.98 2.81 9.17
N GLY A 173 17.44 3.38 10.30
CA GLY A 173 17.94 4.76 10.37
C GLY A 173 17.00 5.77 9.73
N ASP A 174 17.53 6.61 8.85
CA ASP A 174 16.82 7.68 8.14
C ASP A 174 16.25 7.24 6.78
N THR A 175 16.24 5.95 6.46
CA THR A 175 15.82 5.42 5.14
C THR A 175 14.45 5.95 4.73
N HIS A 176 13.51 6.00 5.69
CA HIS A 176 12.17 6.55 5.48
C HIS A 176 12.18 8.02 5.04
N ALA A 177 12.98 8.85 5.74
CA ALA A 177 13.14 10.27 5.43
C ALA A 177 13.74 10.49 4.04
N ARG A 178 14.81 9.75 3.72
CA ARG A 178 15.47 9.82 2.40
C ARG A 178 14.54 9.41 1.26
N MET A 179 13.70 8.41 1.50
CA MET A 179 12.74 7.96 0.48
C MET A 179 11.65 9.01 0.24
N LEU A 180 11.20 9.69 1.28
CA LEU A 180 10.28 10.80 1.12
C LEU A 180 10.89 12.01 0.42
N ASP A 181 12.16 12.32 0.68
CA ASP A 181 12.87 13.37 -0.07
C ASP A 181 12.94 13.03 -1.56
N ARG A 182 13.22 11.76 -1.90
CA ARG A 182 13.23 11.28 -3.29
C ARG A 182 11.85 11.35 -3.95
N MET A 183 10.79 10.97 -3.24
CA MET A 183 9.41 11.08 -3.73
C MET A 183 9.04 12.54 -4.00
N LEU A 184 9.33 13.44 -3.06
CA LEU A 184 9.06 14.87 -3.21
C LEU A 184 9.87 15.47 -4.36
N ALA A 185 11.16 15.12 -4.48
CA ALA A 185 12.00 15.57 -5.59
C ALA A 185 11.46 15.11 -6.95
N ALA A 186 11.04 13.86 -7.06
CA ALA A 186 10.42 13.32 -8.29
C ALA A 186 9.13 14.08 -8.64
N MET A 187 8.25 14.31 -7.67
CA MET A 187 7.02 15.08 -7.90
C MET A 187 7.29 16.51 -8.38
N ILE A 188 8.32 17.17 -7.83
CA ILE A 188 8.69 18.55 -8.20
C ILE A 188 9.30 18.58 -9.59
N ARG A 189 10.24 17.67 -9.88
CA ARG A 189 10.92 17.57 -11.17
C ARG A 189 9.93 17.26 -12.28
N ASP A 190 9.04 16.29 -12.05
CA ASP A 190 8.11 15.78 -13.05
C ASP A 190 6.72 16.44 -12.91
N ARG A 191 6.70 17.71 -12.47
CA ARG A 191 5.48 18.47 -12.16
C ARG A 191 4.44 18.40 -13.27
N GLU A 192 4.86 18.56 -14.52
CA GLU A 192 3.95 18.57 -15.67
C GLU A 192 3.22 17.22 -15.82
N ARG A 193 3.95 16.10 -15.72
CA ARG A 193 3.39 14.75 -15.77
C ARG A 193 2.34 14.54 -14.67
N PHE A 194 2.63 14.94 -13.43
CA PHE A 194 1.68 14.84 -12.33
C PHE A 194 0.50 15.81 -12.47
N THR A 195 0.73 17.03 -12.93
CA THR A 195 -0.32 18.04 -13.12
C THR A 195 -1.28 17.62 -14.25
N LEU A 196 -0.75 17.05 -15.33
CA LEU A 196 -1.56 16.52 -16.44
C LEU A 196 -2.44 15.36 -15.98
N ALA A 197 -1.90 14.45 -15.17
CA ALA A 197 -2.65 13.28 -14.71
C ALA A 197 -3.66 13.58 -13.58
N LEU A 198 -3.36 14.51 -12.69
CA LEU A 198 -4.12 14.74 -11.44
C LEU A 198 -4.91 16.04 -11.42
N GLY A 199 -4.54 17.00 -12.28
CA GLY A 199 -4.93 18.40 -12.15
C GLY A 199 -4.11 19.15 -11.09
N ASP A 200 -3.96 20.46 -11.29
CA ASP A 200 -3.11 21.34 -10.47
C ASP A 200 -3.50 21.34 -8.99
N ARG A 201 -4.82 21.33 -8.71
CA ARG A 201 -5.34 21.28 -7.33
C ARG A 201 -4.88 20.03 -6.57
N GLN A 202 -5.05 18.84 -7.17
CA GLN A 202 -4.67 17.59 -6.52
C GLN A 202 -3.15 17.45 -6.42
N TYR A 203 -2.42 17.88 -7.44
CA TYR A 203 -0.96 17.94 -7.41
C TYR A 203 -0.46 18.76 -6.22
N ARG A 204 -0.95 19.99 -6.03
CA ARG A 204 -0.58 20.85 -4.89
C ARG A 204 -0.90 20.19 -3.55
N ARG A 205 -2.10 19.61 -3.42
CA ARG A 205 -2.52 18.88 -2.22
C ARG A 205 -1.57 17.74 -1.87
N MET A 206 -1.14 16.97 -2.87
CA MET A 206 -0.19 15.88 -2.66
C MET A 206 1.21 16.37 -2.25
N VAL A 207 1.73 17.41 -2.91
CA VAL A 207 3.03 18.01 -2.54
C VAL A 207 3.00 18.51 -1.09
N LEU A 208 1.93 19.17 -0.67
CA LEU A 208 1.76 19.61 0.72
C LEU A 208 1.75 18.44 1.71
N ARG A 209 1.09 17.33 1.37
CA ARG A 209 1.08 16.12 2.21
C ARG A 209 2.43 15.42 2.28
N MET A 210 3.19 15.38 1.17
CA MET A 210 4.57 14.87 1.19
C MET A 210 5.48 15.74 2.06
N ARG A 211 5.37 17.06 1.94
CA ARG A 211 6.07 17.99 2.83
C ARG A 211 5.66 17.76 4.28
N ALA A 212 4.36 17.66 4.56
CA ALA A 212 3.86 17.40 5.90
C ALA A 212 4.45 16.13 6.53
N ALA A 213 4.60 15.06 5.74
CA ALA A 213 5.20 13.81 6.19
C ALA A 213 6.71 13.92 6.50
N ARG A 214 7.41 14.92 5.95
CA ARG A 214 8.80 15.23 6.30
C ARG A 214 8.93 16.13 7.54
N MET A 215 7.91 16.93 7.83
CA MET A 215 7.94 17.92 8.91
C MET A 215 7.53 17.31 10.26
N GLY A 216 8.00 17.92 11.35
CA GLY A 216 7.53 17.59 12.70
C GLY A 216 6.02 17.81 12.88
N PRO A 217 5.40 17.26 13.95
CA PRO A 217 3.95 17.16 14.10
C PRO A 217 3.21 18.50 14.01
N VAL A 218 3.81 19.59 14.49
CA VAL A 218 3.22 20.94 14.45
C VAL A 218 3.14 21.47 13.01
N LEU A 219 4.29 21.56 12.33
CA LEU A 219 4.37 22.08 10.96
C LEU A 219 3.67 21.15 9.95
N GLY A 220 3.71 19.84 10.19
CA GLY A 220 2.98 18.85 9.39
C GLY A 220 1.47 19.06 9.45
N THR A 221 0.91 19.35 10.63
CA THR A 221 -0.53 19.60 10.79
C THR A 221 -0.99 20.85 10.02
N VAL A 222 -0.20 21.92 10.03
CA VAL A 222 -0.47 23.14 9.26
C VAL A 222 -0.53 22.85 7.76
N LEU A 223 0.44 22.09 7.24
CA LEU A 223 0.48 21.72 5.83
C LEU A 223 -0.68 20.80 5.43
N ILE A 224 -1.10 19.89 6.31
CA ILE A 224 -2.29 19.05 6.09
C ILE A 224 -3.55 19.92 6.01
N ALA A 225 -3.72 20.88 6.92
CA ALA A 225 -4.86 21.79 6.91
C ALA A 225 -4.86 22.67 5.64
N GLN A 226 -3.70 23.22 5.25
CA GLN A 226 -3.56 23.97 4.00
C GLN A 226 -3.95 23.13 2.78
N SER A 227 -3.62 21.84 2.78
CA SER A 227 -3.97 20.92 1.70
C SER A 227 -5.47 20.72 1.50
N TRP A 228 -6.32 21.07 2.48
CA TRP A 228 -7.78 21.00 2.37
C TRP A 228 -8.37 22.28 1.76
N LEU A 229 -7.66 23.40 1.89
CA LEU A 229 -8.06 24.71 1.39
C LEU A 229 -7.60 24.98 -0.04
N THR A 230 -6.64 24.18 -0.55
CA THR A 230 -6.15 24.27 -1.93
C THR A 230 -7.01 23.45 -2.87
#